data_AF-A0AA86V0K7-F1
#
_entry.id   AF-A0AA86V0K7-F1
#
_cell.length_a   1.000
_cell.length_b   1.000
_cell.length_c   1.000
_cell.angle_alpha   90.00
_cell.angle_beta   90.00
_cell.angle_gamma   90.00
#
_symmetry.space_group_name_H-M   'P 1'
#
loop_
_entity.id
_entity.type
_entity.pdbx_description
1 polymer ?
#
loop_
_entity_poly.entity_id
_entity_poly.type
_entity_poly.pdbx_seq_one_letter_code
_entity_poly.pdbx_strand_id
1 'polypeptide(L)'
;MPINKKIQLESKQCEIVFPGDQCVVAVDKFTYQQMKIGDIICKQGQECQTQMEFYIALCCVESTVISRGYKAMIHVGGIITEFEVLDVIGVLNDAGTLNPEINIFGSGERAILKIRVLGRNNPICVSTFERDEFLGRVLIRHQRTTVGAGVVIEEWNNKILNTSKLENVPKYLLKIQNNRYESIMYKQIDNKFMNQEKGKKQSNKITEISTMDPFKIWQMKKYIQAIQDMPSQDCVVTLYIRASESPESITKILNTKRTETVNIKSSSTKAAIQSALDKASQFVTTYVKSVPRNGLCIFAGSTLIAFEPIQPIVYTGSSLFCEKDFNINPVEQILQPKQKYIFILFDGYTARIYSVCGSSIVTLSEIEADIPKKGQLEETYTVYNMKQIEKTRTELREQYVMDIQKMVNDTIIDPTGITSIFLAYTSDFKDLVNDKMFSPMISKLVNKQTVTIGYVGSSHGLNSAIWQVKNQLINVSLINEIEICSQFIEIVYENKIKPEEYPKLYCNSLKNVVQCIGQGIVDCVLIQDEYQCDYIVTDDVSGYILPLSNVIVDENGFEYQLNQNTKILQRQHIFDHFNEIGVVFSFIGCKTAEGNQFCKGFDGIGAILTRPNLQNDE
;
A
#
# COMPACT_ATOMS: atom_id res chain seq x y z
N MET A 1 26.98 5.80 -29.43
CA MET A 1 26.99 6.99 -30.32
C MET A 1 26.97 8.26 -29.47
N PRO A 2 27.79 9.29 -29.76
CA PRO A 2 27.87 10.52 -28.95
C PRO A 2 26.67 11.46 -29.19
N ILE A 3 26.02 11.93 -28.11
CA ILE A 3 24.92 12.93 -28.16
C ILE A 3 25.49 14.36 -28.15
N ASN A 4 24.94 15.24 -28.99
CA ASN A 4 25.20 16.67 -28.91
C ASN A 4 24.05 17.40 -28.16
N LYS A 5 24.17 17.46 -26.84
CA LYS A 5 23.49 18.32 -25.82
C LYS A 5 21.98 18.65 -25.90
N LYS A 6 21.19 18.20 -26.87
CA LYS A 6 19.77 18.57 -27.00
C LYS A 6 18.87 17.34 -26.98
N ILE A 7 18.29 17.07 -25.82
CA ILE A 7 17.17 16.14 -25.64
C ILE A 7 15.90 17.00 -25.62
N GLN A 8 14.89 16.61 -26.39
CA GLN A 8 13.58 17.27 -26.39
C GLN A 8 12.52 16.35 -25.79
N LEU A 9 11.75 16.88 -24.84
CA LEU A 9 10.57 16.24 -24.25
C LEU A 9 9.36 17.13 -24.55
N GLU A 10 8.34 16.61 -25.24
CA GLU A 10 7.12 17.37 -25.59
C GLU A 10 7.40 18.77 -26.18
N SER A 11 8.39 18.86 -27.08
CA SER A 11 8.83 20.11 -27.72
C SER A 11 9.62 21.11 -26.84
N LYS A 12 9.90 20.78 -25.57
CA LYS A 12 10.79 21.55 -24.68
C LYS A 12 12.17 20.92 -24.61
N GLN A 13 13.23 21.75 -24.60
CA GLN A 13 14.60 21.27 -24.40
C GLN A 13 14.83 20.95 -22.92
N CYS A 14 15.26 19.73 -22.63
CA CYS A 14 15.53 19.24 -21.28
C CYS A 14 16.95 18.69 -21.19
N GLU A 15 17.61 18.85 -20.04
CA GLU A 15 18.94 18.27 -19.77
C GLU A 15 18.86 16.86 -19.15
N ILE A 16 17.72 16.51 -18.55
CA ILE A 16 17.49 15.25 -17.83
C ILE A 16 16.15 14.68 -18.29
N VAL A 17 16.12 13.37 -18.49
CA VAL A 17 14.94 12.55 -18.85
C VAL A 17 14.94 11.31 -17.99
N PHE A 18 13.75 10.84 -17.62
CA PHE A 18 13.56 9.69 -16.75
C PHE A 18 13.13 8.44 -17.53
N PRO A 19 13.38 7.23 -17.00
CA PRO A 19 12.88 6.00 -17.62
C PRO A 19 11.35 6.04 -17.79
N GLY A 20 10.87 5.90 -19.03
CA GLY A 20 9.44 5.99 -19.38
C GLY A 20 9.08 7.23 -20.21
N ASP A 21 9.94 8.24 -20.20
CA ASP A 21 9.75 9.47 -20.98
C ASP A 21 9.92 9.25 -22.48
N GLN A 22 9.01 9.80 -23.29
CA GLN A 22 9.19 9.88 -24.75
C GLN A 22 10.05 11.10 -25.07
N CYS A 23 11.28 10.87 -25.52
CA CYS A 23 12.20 11.95 -25.87
C CYS A 23 12.74 11.84 -27.30
N VAL A 24 12.98 12.99 -27.91
CA VAL A 24 13.63 13.11 -29.22
C VAL A 24 15.07 13.55 -28.99
N VAL A 25 16.02 12.73 -29.46
CA VAL A 25 17.46 12.99 -29.32
C VAL A 25 18.05 13.27 -30.70
N ALA A 26 18.70 14.42 -30.85
CA ALA A 26 19.48 14.72 -32.04
C ALA A 26 20.88 14.10 -31.94
N VAL A 27 21.23 13.22 -32.88
CA VAL A 27 22.56 12.58 -32.97
C VAL A 27 23.27 13.12 -34.20
N ASP A 28 24.49 13.61 -34.04
CA ASP A 28 25.30 14.07 -35.17
C ASP A 28 25.88 12.86 -35.93
N LYS A 29 25.83 12.91 -37.27
CA LYS A 29 26.54 12.01 -38.21
C LYS A 29 26.00 10.59 -38.42
N PHE A 30 24.84 10.23 -37.88
CA PHE A 30 24.20 8.91 -38.15
C PHE A 30 22.79 9.09 -38.73
N THR A 31 22.50 8.38 -39.81
CA THR A 31 21.14 8.30 -40.38
C THR A 31 20.35 7.25 -39.60
N TYR A 32 19.04 7.45 -39.38
CA TYR A 32 18.16 6.48 -38.72
C TYR A 32 18.29 5.05 -39.28
N GLN A 33 18.54 4.92 -40.59
CA GLN A 33 18.74 3.64 -41.29
C GLN A 33 20.00 2.85 -40.83
N GLN A 34 20.94 3.50 -40.14
CA GLN A 34 22.17 2.87 -39.64
C GLN A 34 22.04 2.37 -38.20
N MET A 35 20.96 2.74 -37.49
CA MET A 35 20.71 2.28 -36.12
C MET A 35 20.09 0.88 -36.12
N LYS A 36 20.61 0.00 -35.27
CA LYS A 36 20.10 -1.35 -35.06
C LYS A 36 19.62 -1.51 -33.63
N ILE A 37 18.71 -2.46 -33.43
CA ILE A 37 18.27 -2.89 -32.10
C ILE A 37 19.51 -3.36 -31.33
N GLY A 38 19.82 -2.68 -30.22
CA GLY A 38 21.01 -2.93 -29.40
C GLY A 38 22.10 -1.87 -29.43
N ASP A 39 21.97 -0.87 -30.31
CA ASP A 39 22.87 0.28 -30.28
C ASP A 39 22.64 1.12 -29.02
N ILE A 40 23.74 1.53 -28.40
CA ILE A 40 23.71 2.34 -27.17
C ILE A 40 24.14 3.76 -27.49
N ILE A 41 23.30 4.70 -27.07
CA ILE A 41 23.59 6.12 -27.14
C ILE A 41 24.29 6.51 -25.83
N CYS A 42 25.46 7.12 -25.94
CA CYS A 42 26.32 7.44 -24.80
C CYS A 42 26.89 8.86 -24.91
N LYS A 43 27.44 9.38 -23.81
CA LYS A 43 28.10 10.69 -23.82
C LYS A 43 29.47 10.57 -24.50
N GLN A 44 29.86 11.59 -25.25
CA GLN A 44 31.19 11.64 -25.87
C GLN A 44 32.29 11.52 -24.79
N GLY A 45 33.14 10.49 -24.90
CA GLY A 45 34.17 10.13 -23.91
C GLY A 45 33.79 9.03 -22.90
N GLN A 46 32.52 8.57 -22.88
CA GLN A 46 32.04 7.41 -22.12
C GLN A 46 31.50 6.34 -23.07
N GLU A 47 32.35 5.85 -23.97
CA GLU A 47 31.95 4.85 -24.96
C GLU A 47 31.85 3.45 -24.32
N CYS A 48 30.72 2.78 -24.52
CA CYS A 48 30.53 1.39 -24.08
C CYS A 48 31.41 0.45 -24.92
N GLN A 49 32.02 -0.54 -24.28
CA GLN A 49 32.82 -1.54 -24.99
C GLN A 49 31.91 -2.57 -25.68
N THR A 50 32.24 -2.92 -26.91
CA THR A 50 31.56 -3.98 -27.66
C THR A 50 32.42 -5.24 -27.65
N GLN A 51 31.88 -6.37 -27.19
CA GLN A 51 32.59 -7.65 -27.10
C GLN A 51 31.77 -8.78 -27.73
N MET A 52 32.47 -9.78 -28.29
CA MET A 52 31.85 -11.05 -28.75
C MET A 52 32.07 -12.19 -27.76
N GLU A 53 33.13 -12.10 -26.94
CA GLU A 53 33.45 -13.04 -25.89
C GLU A 53 33.62 -12.29 -24.58
N PHE A 54 32.96 -12.77 -23.54
CA PHE A 54 33.07 -12.20 -22.20
C PHE A 54 32.73 -13.26 -21.15
N TYR A 55 33.03 -12.92 -19.91
CA TYR A 55 32.82 -13.79 -18.76
C TYR A 55 31.51 -13.42 -18.05
N ILE A 56 30.78 -14.44 -17.61
CA ILE A 56 29.56 -14.26 -16.83
C ILE A 56 29.58 -15.14 -15.57
N ALA A 57 29.09 -14.59 -14.48
CA ALA A 57 28.71 -15.38 -13.30
C ALA A 57 27.22 -15.68 -13.39
N LEU A 58 26.86 -16.95 -13.56
CA LEU A 58 25.49 -17.39 -13.83
C LEU A 58 24.96 -18.25 -12.68
N CYS A 59 23.73 -17.98 -12.25
CA CYS A 59 22.94 -18.90 -11.42
C CYS A 59 21.94 -19.64 -12.31
N CYS A 60 21.96 -20.97 -12.27
CA CYS A 60 20.97 -21.79 -12.98
C CYS A 60 19.69 -21.88 -12.13
N VAL A 61 18.55 -21.57 -12.72
CA VAL A 61 17.25 -21.52 -12.02
C VAL A 61 16.44 -22.78 -12.30
N GLU A 62 16.54 -23.31 -13.53
CA GLU A 62 15.77 -24.46 -14.00
C GLU A 62 16.59 -25.76 -13.92
N SER A 63 15.94 -26.93 -13.98
CA SER A 63 16.55 -28.27 -14.00
C SER A 63 17.26 -28.60 -15.31
N THR A 64 17.98 -27.63 -15.86
CA THR A 64 18.80 -27.77 -17.06
C THR A 64 20.27 -27.86 -16.68
N VAL A 65 20.97 -28.84 -17.26
CA VAL A 65 22.40 -29.05 -17.03
C VAL A 65 23.17 -28.24 -18.06
N ILE A 66 23.99 -27.30 -17.59
CA ILE A 66 24.82 -26.44 -18.45
C ILE A 66 26.25 -26.98 -18.43
N SER A 67 26.82 -27.13 -19.64
CA SER A 67 28.19 -27.57 -19.85
C SER A 67 28.81 -26.85 -21.06
N ARG A 68 30.10 -27.09 -21.30
CA ARG A 68 30.79 -26.58 -22.48
C ARG A 68 30.08 -26.98 -23.77
N GLY A 69 29.87 -26.02 -24.67
CA GLY A 69 29.13 -26.20 -25.93
C GLY A 69 27.62 -26.00 -25.81
N TYR A 70 27.09 -25.70 -24.62
CA TYR A 70 25.68 -25.38 -24.44
C TYR A 70 25.30 -24.12 -25.22
N LYS A 71 24.18 -24.17 -25.95
CA LYS A 71 23.66 -23.08 -26.78
C LYS A 71 22.27 -22.66 -26.33
N ALA A 72 22.07 -21.36 -26.17
CA ALA A 72 20.81 -20.78 -25.76
C ALA A 72 20.71 -19.31 -26.22
N MET A 73 19.60 -18.65 -25.88
CA MET A 73 19.42 -17.22 -26.10
C MET A 73 19.91 -16.44 -24.88
N ILE A 74 20.69 -15.39 -25.10
CA ILE A 74 21.13 -14.44 -24.09
C ILE A 74 20.40 -13.11 -24.27
N HIS A 75 19.93 -12.55 -23.16
CA HIS A 75 19.34 -11.23 -23.08
C HIS A 75 20.31 -10.30 -22.33
N VAL A 76 20.80 -9.26 -23.00
CA VAL A 76 21.66 -8.21 -22.40
C VAL A 76 21.23 -6.85 -22.93
N GLY A 77 20.97 -5.89 -22.05
CA GLY A 77 20.64 -4.52 -22.45
C GLY A 77 19.46 -4.39 -23.43
N GLY A 78 18.53 -5.34 -23.43
CA GLY A 78 17.38 -5.40 -24.35
C GLY A 78 17.62 -6.17 -25.65
N ILE A 79 18.84 -6.61 -25.93
CA ILE A 79 19.19 -7.43 -27.11
C ILE A 79 18.96 -8.90 -26.79
N ILE A 80 18.36 -9.64 -27.73
CA ILE A 80 18.20 -11.10 -27.67
C ILE A 80 19.06 -11.72 -28.76
N THR A 81 20.09 -12.49 -28.39
CA THR A 81 21.01 -13.14 -29.35
C THR A 81 21.32 -14.58 -28.95
N GLU A 82 21.74 -15.42 -29.89
CA GLU A 82 22.25 -16.76 -29.57
C GLU A 82 23.66 -16.67 -28.98
N PHE A 83 23.99 -17.53 -28.03
CA PHE A 83 25.35 -17.68 -27.52
C PHE A 83 25.72 -19.15 -27.35
N GLU A 84 27.03 -19.39 -27.22
CA GLU A 84 27.63 -20.68 -26.92
C GLU A 84 28.54 -20.57 -25.70
N VAL A 85 28.45 -21.53 -24.79
CA VAL A 85 29.38 -21.66 -23.66
C VAL A 85 30.70 -22.22 -24.17
N LEU A 86 31.75 -21.40 -24.19
CA LEU A 86 33.10 -21.82 -24.59
C LEU A 86 33.77 -22.67 -23.52
N ASP A 87 33.59 -22.30 -22.25
CA ASP A 87 34.18 -22.99 -21.12
C ASP A 87 33.43 -22.72 -19.81
N VAL A 88 33.48 -23.69 -18.90
CA VAL A 88 33.00 -23.56 -17.52
C VAL A 88 34.23 -23.51 -16.62
N ILE A 89 34.50 -22.36 -16.02
CA ILE A 89 35.74 -22.12 -15.25
C ILE A 89 35.67 -22.81 -13.89
N GLY A 90 34.46 -22.94 -13.34
CA GLY A 90 34.20 -23.64 -12.10
C GLY A 90 32.84 -23.29 -11.51
N VAL A 91 32.43 -24.08 -10.52
CA VAL A 91 31.19 -23.88 -9.75
C VAL A 91 31.53 -23.20 -8.43
N LEU A 92 30.74 -22.20 -8.06
CA LEU A 92 30.85 -21.46 -6.81
C LEU A 92 30.14 -22.24 -5.71
N ASN A 93 30.83 -22.52 -4.61
CA ASN A 93 30.24 -23.06 -3.39
C ASN A 93 29.39 -21.99 -2.67
N ASP A 94 28.58 -22.39 -1.68
CA ASP A 94 27.76 -21.48 -0.85
C ASP A 94 28.56 -20.34 -0.19
N ALA A 95 29.87 -20.56 0.04
CA ALA A 95 30.80 -19.57 0.57
C ALA A 95 31.40 -18.61 -0.49
N GLY A 96 30.99 -18.74 -1.77
CA GLY A 96 31.50 -17.94 -2.89
C GLY A 96 32.91 -18.33 -3.38
N THR A 97 33.43 -19.48 -2.92
CA THR A 97 34.71 -20.03 -3.38
C THR A 97 34.53 -20.86 -4.64
N LEU A 98 35.37 -20.64 -5.65
CA LEU A 98 35.30 -21.35 -6.92
C LEU A 98 35.94 -22.74 -6.80
N ASN A 99 35.22 -23.77 -7.20
CA ASN A 99 35.73 -25.11 -7.40
C ASN A 99 36.00 -25.35 -8.90
N PRO A 100 37.26 -25.30 -9.36
CA PRO A 100 37.62 -25.44 -10.77
C PRO A 100 37.58 -26.90 -11.28
N GLU A 101 37.36 -27.88 -10.41
CA GLU A 101 37.26 -29.29 -10.81
C GLU A 101 35.88 -29.63 -11.40
N ILE A 102 34.88 -28.77 -11.20
CA ILE A 102 33.50 -28.99 -11.62
C ILE A 102 33.20 -28.18 -12.88
N ASN A 103 33.02 -28.88 -14.00
CA ASN A 103 32.80 -28.27 -15.33
C ASN A 103 31.35 -28.40 -15.82
N ILE A 104 30.44 -28.86 -14.96
CA ILE A 104 29.03 -29.10 -15.24
C ILE A 104 28.24 -28.63 -14.02
N PHE A 105 27.16 -27.86 -14.23
CA PHE A 105 26.33 -27.36 -13.14
C PHE A 105 24.84 -27.34 -13.50
N GLY A 106 23.99 -27.46 -12.49
CA GLY A 106 22.55 -27.60 -12.62
C GLY A 106 21.74 -26.63 -11.75
N SER A 107 20.45 -26.90 -11.59
CA SER A 107 19.50 -26.04 -10.86
C SER A 107 20.01 -25.67 -9.46
N GLY A 108 20.01 -24.37 -9.13
CA GLY A 108 20.44 -23.82 -7.85
C GLY A 108 21.94 -23.53 -7.76
N GLU A 109 22.76 -24.10 -8.64
CA GLU A 109 24.20 -23.90 -8.63
C GLU A 109 24.62 -22.63 -9.37
N ARG A 110 25.72 -22.04 -8.93
CA ARG A 110 26.32 -20.85 -9.51
C ARG A 110 27.63 -21.21 -10.17
N ALA A 111 27.87 -20.77 -11.39
CA ALA A 111 29.12 -21.04 -12.09
C ALA A 111 29.64 -19.82 -12.83
N ILE A 112 30.95 -19.80 -13.04
CA ILE A 112 31.59 -18.81 -13.90
C ILE A 112 31.81 -19.42 -15.28
N LEU A 113 31.28 -18.74 -16.30
CA LEU A 113 31.29 -19.19 -17.68
C LEU A 113 32.06 -18.21 -18.55
N LYS A 114 32.78 -18.74 -19.53
CA LYS A 114 33.22 -17.98 -20.68
C LYS A 114 32.23 -18.25 -21.81
N ILE A 115 31.59 -17.20 -22.32
CA ILE A 115 30.59 -17.32 -23.39
C ILE A 115 31.00 -16.57 -24.64
N ARG A 116 30.49 -17.03 -25.79
CA ARG A 116 30.64 -16.37 -27.09
C ARG A 116 29.27 -16.13 -27.70
N VAL A 117 29.00 -14.90 -28.11
CA VAL A 117 27.77 -14.56 -28.85
C VAL A 117 27.90 -15.04 -30.30
N LEU A 118 26.89 -15.75 -30.77
CA LEU A 118 26.82 -16.30 -32.13
C LEU A 118 26.10 -15.31 -33.05
N GLY A 119 26.87 -14.59 -33.85
CA GLY A 119 26.36 -13.68 -34.88
C GLY A 119 27.51 -13.22 -35.76
N ARG A 120 27.42 -13.45 -37.08
CA ARG A 120 28.57 -13.36 -38.00
C ARG A 120 29.30 -12.01 -38.05
N ASN A 121 28.78 -10.91 -37.47
CA ASN A 121 29.42 -9.58 -37.48
C ASN A 121 28.86 -8.54 -36.47
N ASN A 122 28.20 -8.94 -35.38
CA ASN A 122 27.61 -7.98 -34.42
C ASN A 122 28.17 -8.21 -33.00
N PRO A 123 29.22 -7.47 -32.57
CA PRO A 123 29.62 -7.45 -31.17
C PRO A 123 28.54 -6.73 -30.35
N ILE A 124 28.23 -7.22 -29.16
CA ILE A 124 27.23 -6.62 -28.28
C ILE A 124 27.89 -5.67 -27.28
N CYS A 125 27.20 -4.59 -26.94
CA CYS A 125 27.64 -3.69 -25.88
C CYS A 125 27.49 -4.39 -24.53
N VAL A 126 28.61 -4.62 -23.85
CA VAL A 126 28.63 -5.20 -22.51
C VAL A 126 29.47 -4.33 -21.60
N SER A 127 29.05 -4.23 -20.35
CA SER A 127 29.75 -3.53 -19.28
C SER A 127 29.65 -4.39 -18.04
N THR A 128 30.54 -4.22 -17.08
CA THR A 128 30.40 -4.92 -15.82
C THR A 128 29.28 -4.35 -14.98
N PHE A 129 28.67 -5.19 -14.16
CA PHE A 129 27.56 -4.78 -13.29
C PHE A 129 27.93 -3.62 -12.36
N GLU A 130 29.20 -3.53 -11.94
CA GLU A 130 29.71 -2.41 -11.12
C GLU A 130 29.75 -1.08 -11.88
N ARG A 131 29.93 -1.11 -13.21
CA ARG A 131 30.00 0.09 -14.05
C ARG A 131 28.63 0.49 -14.56
N ASP A 132 27.86 -0.47 -15.09
CA ASP A 132 26.50 -0.26 -15.59
C ASP A 132 25.61 -1.46 -15.27
N GLU A 133 24.65 -1.28 -14.36
CA GLU A 133 23.72 -2.36 -13.99
C GLU A 133 22.88 -2.85 -15.18
N PHE A 134 22.56 -1.97 -16.13
CA PHE A 134 21.72 -2.33 -17.28
C PHE A 134 22.43 -3.25 -18.27
N LEU A 135 23.72 -2.99 -18.54
CA LEU A 135 24.53 -3.77 -19.48
C LEU A 135 25.30 -4.92 -18.82
N GLY A 136 25.41 -4.88 -17.49
CA GLY A 136 26.00 -5.96 -16.71
C GLY A 136 25.05 -7.06 -16.32
N ARG A 137 23.73 -6.92 -16.51
CA ARG A 137 22.72 -7.96 -16.24
C ARG A 137 22.55 -8.88 -17.45
N VAL A 138 22.56 -10.18 -17.19
CA VAL A 138 22.43 -11.23 -18.20
C VAL A 138 21.29 -12.16 -17.83
N LEU A 139 20.41 -12.47 -18.77
CA LEU A 139 19.42 -13.54 -18.64
C LEU A 139 19.60 -14.55 -19.77
N ILE A 140 19.59 -15.83 -19.44
CA ILE A 140 19.69 -16.94 -20.39
C ILE A 140 18.33 -17.60 -20.51
N ARG A 141 17.86 -17.78 -21.75
CA ARG A 141 16.60 -18.44 -22.08
C ARG A 141 16.81 -19.59 -23.06
N HIS A 142 16.09 -20.68 -22.83
CA HIS A 142 16.02 -21.81 -23.76
C HIS A 142 14.55 -22.16 -23.98
N GLN A 143 14.10 -22.35 -25.23
CA GLN A 143 12.71 -22.72 -25.56
C GLN A 143 11.62 -21.90 -24.82
N ARG A 144 11.85 -20.58 -24.66
CA ARG A 144 10.99 -19.62 -23.95
C ARG A 144 10.97 -19.71 -22.42
N THR A 145 11.74 -20.59 -21.77
CA THR A 145 11.93 -20.57 -20.30
C THR A 145 13.20 -19.81 -19.92
N THR A 146 13.24 -19.26 -18.70
CA THR A 146 14.46 -18.63 -18.16
C THR A 146 15.29 -19.70 -17.46
N VAL A 147 16.39 -20.07 -18.10
CA VAL A 147 17.31 -21.11 -17.63
C VAL A 147 18.22 -20.58 -16.52
N GLY A 148 18.66 -19.33 -16.62
CA GLY A 148 19.55 -18.74 -15.63
C GLY A 148 19.65 -17.23 -15.71
N ALA A 149 20.08 -16.64 -14.60
CA ALA A 149 20.30 -15.20 -14.47
C ALA A 149 21.71 -14.95 -13.93
N GLY A 150 22.38 -13.92 -14.42
CA GLY A 150 23.78 -13.68 -14.12
C GLY A 150 24.25 -12.27 -14.37
N VAL A 151 25.55 -12.06 -14.15
CA VAL A 151 26.23 -10.77 -14.31
C VAL A 151 27.52 -10.89 -15.13
N VAL A 152 27.83 -9.86 -15.91
CA VAL A 152 29.10 -9.74 -16.67
C VAL A 152 30.26 -9.35 -15.76
N ILE A 153 31.43 -10.00 -15.94
CA ILE A 153 32.66 -9.75 -15.18
C ILE A 153 33.84 -9.43 -16.12
N GLU A 154 34.81 -8.60 -15.68
CA GLU A 154 35.88 -8.05 -16.55
C GLU A 154 36.88 -9.12 -17.01
N GLU A 155 37.59 -9.78 -16.09
CA GLU A 155 38.57 -10.83 -16.40
C GLU A 155 38.78 -11.76 -15.19
N TRP A 156 38.98 -13.06 -15.44
CA TRP A 156 39.47 -14.00 -14.42
C TRP A 156 41.00 -14.02 -14.42
N ASN A 157 41.61 -13.24 -13.53
CA ASN A 157 43.01 -13.43 -13.14
C ASN A 157 43.03 -14.24 -11.84
N ASN A 158 43.95 -15.22 -11.73
CA ASN A 158 44.12 -16.19 -10.61
C ASN A 158 44.42 -15.57 -9.22
N LYS A 159 43.79 -14.45 -8.84
CA LYS A 159 43.88 -13.83 -7.53
C LYS A 159 42.46 -13.62 -6.99
N ILE A 160 42.09 -14.52 -6.08
CA ILE A 160 41.22 -14.34 -4.92
C ILE A 160 40.15 -13.26 -5.11
N LEU A 161 38.94 -13.67 -5.49
CA LEU A 161 37.75 -12.85 -5.28
C LEU A 161 37.62 -12.55 -3.79
N ASN A 162 37.64 -11.27 -3.43
CA ASN A 162 37.15 -10.81 -2.14
C ASN A 162 35.66 -11.20 -2.08
N THR A 163 35.35 -12.18 -1.23
CA THR A 163 34.00 -12.75 -1.04
C THR A 163 32.95 -11.75 -0.57
N SER A 164 33.34 -10.51 -0.22
CA SER A 164 32.43 -9.38 0.02
C SER A 164 31.82 -8.78 -1.24
N LYS A 165 32.32 -9.11 -2.44
CA LYS A 165 31.86 -8.49 -3.71
C LYS A 165 30.83 -9.32 -4.49
N LEU A 166 30.59 -10.58 -4.09
CA LEU A 166 29.55 -11.45 -4.64
C LEU A 166 28.22 -11.38 -3.84
N GLU A 167 28.18 -10.64 -2.74
CA GLU A 167 26.94 -10.37 -1.98
C GLU A 167 25.94 -9.46 -2.74
N ASN A 168 26.37 -8.85 -3.84
CA ASN A 168 25.57 -7.97 -4.70
C ASN A 168 24.96 -8.67 -5.92
N VAL A 169 24.86 -10.00 -5.94
CA VAL A 169 23.79 -10.62 -6.73
C VAL A 169 22.50 -10.28 -6.00
N PRO A 170 21.57 -9.51 -6.61
CA PRO A 170 20.39 -9.06 -5.89
C PRO A 170 19.63 -10.25 -5.30
N LYS A 171 19.34 -10.18 -3.99
CA LYS A 171 18.54 -11.18 -3.26
C LYS A 171 17.16 -11.47 -3.90
N TYR A 172 16.71 -10.68 -4.88
CA TYR A 172 15.49 -10.94 -5.65
C TYR A 172 15.62 -12.13 -6.62
N LEU A 173 16.83 -12.46 -7.10
CA LEU A 173 17.04 -13.65 -7.95
C LEU A 173 17.04 -14.96 -7.14
N LEU A 174 17.24 -14.87 -5.82
CA LEU A 174 17.20 -15.99 -4.87
C LEU A 174 15.78 -16.38 -4.43
N LYS A 175 14.74 -15.64 -4.81
CA LYS A 175 13.35 -15.93 -4.41
C LYS A 175 12.66 -17.03 -5.24
N ILE A 176 13.30 -17.58 -6.27
CA ILE A 176 12.66 -18.55 -7.18
C ILE A 176 12.72 -20.01 -6.67
N GLN A 177 13.47 -20.33 -5.60
CA GLN A 177 13.62 -21.72 -5.14
C GLN A 177 12.84 -22.15 -3.88
N ASN A 178 12.24 -21.26 -3.09
CA ASN A 178 11.69 -21.65 -1.78
C ASN A 178 10.16 -21.57 -1.65
N ASN A 179 9.41 -22.04 -2.66
CA ASN A 179 7.95 -22.18 -2.55
C ASN A 179 7.47 -23.60 -2.17
N ARG A 180 8.35 -24.48 -1.69
CA ARG A 180 7.93 -25.72 -1.03
C ARG A 180 8.87 -26.01 0.15
N TYR A 181 8.30 -25.99 1.35
CA TYR A 181 8.92 -26.32 2.65
C TYR A 181 9.90 -25.27 3.21
N GLU A 182 9.38 -24.38 4.06
CA GLU A 182 9.73 -24.33 5.49
C GLU A 182 9.01 -23.15 6.16
N SER A 183 7.83 -23.44 6.69
CA SER A 183 7.46 -22.95 8.00
C SER A 183 8.59 -23.35 8.97
N ILE A 184 8.96 -22.45 9.91
CA ILE A 184 10.08 -22.56 10.88
C ILE A 184 11.36 -21.79 10.46
N MET A 185 11.30 -20.46 10.33
CA MET A 185 12.48 -19.59 10.60
C MET A 185 12.14 -18.13 10.99
N TYR A 186 10.94 -17.87 11.52
CA TYR A 186 10.64 -16.60 12.20
C TYR A 186 11.13 -16.64 13.64
N LYS A 187 12.44 -16.40 13.86
CA LYS A 187 12.95 -16.05 15.20
C LYS A 187 14.37 -15.52 15.34
N GLN A 188 15.19 -15.48 14.28
CA GLN A 188 16.59 -15.07 14.43
C GLN A 188 16.96 -13.75 13.72
N ILE A 189 16.04 -13.14 12.96
CA ILE A 189 16.32 -11.89 12.22
C ILE A 189 16.19 -10.64 13.11
N ASP A 190 15.53 -10.74 14.27
CA ASP A 190 15.23 -9.59 15.11
C ASP A 190 16.41 -9.04 15.95
N ASN A 191 17.55 -9.73 16.00
CA ASN A 191 18.69 -9.32 16.83
C ASN A 191 19.89 -8.73 16.08
N LYS A 192 19.87 -8.68 14.73
CA LYS A 192 20.97 -8.03 13.95
C LYS A 192 20.62 -6.64 13.41
N PHE A 193 19.34 -6.29 13.32
CA PHE A 193 18.91 -4.97 12.84
C PHE A 193 19.06 -3.84 13.88
N MET A 194 19.26 -4.15 15.16
CA MET A 194 19.39 -3.12 16.21
C MET A 194 20.80 -2.52 16.38
N ASN A 195 21.83 -3.02 15.67
CA ASN A 195 23.22 -2.60 15.92
C ASN A 195 23.95 -1.93 14.73
N GLN A 196 23.26 -1.57 13.64
CA GLN A 196 23.91 -0.89 12.49
C GLN A 196 23.37 0.52 12.15
N GLU A 197 22.37 1.04 12.87
CA GLU A 197 21.88 2.43 12.69
C GLU A 197 22.57 3.48 13.58
N LYS A 198 23.88 3.34 13.81
CA LYS A 198 24.68 4.39 14.44
C LYS A 198 25.82 4.81 13.52
N GLY A 199 25.49 5.53 12.45
CA GLY A 199 26.50 6.23 11.67
C GLY A 199 26.14 6.49 10.21
N LYS A 200 25.17 7.40 9.98
CA LYS A 200 25.16 8.39 8.88
C LYS A 200 23.79 9.07 8.83
N LYS A 201 23.61 10.07 9.69
CA LYS A 201 22.62 11.15 9.48
C LYS A 201 23.34 12.29 8.78
N GLN A 202 22.91 12.66 7.58
CA GLN A 202 22.62 14.05 7.22
C GLN A 202 22.00 14.14 5.80
N SER A 203 21.00 15.03 5.71
CA SER A 203 20.21 15.47 4.55
C SER A 203 19.27 14.45 3.87
N ASN A 204 18.16 14.14 4.54
CA ASN A 204 16.81 14.51 4.09
C ASN A 204 15.82 14.16 5.20
N LYS A 205 15.58 15.15 6.06
CA LYS A 205 14.65 15.06 7.19
C LYS A 205 13.25 15.35 6.66
N ILE A 206 12.69 14.42 5.88
CA ILE A 206 11.23 14.30 5.80
C ILE A 206 10.87 13.46 7.03
N THR A 207 10.10 14.08 7.89
CA THR A 207 9.64 13.59 9.19
C THR A 207 9.00 12.20 9.08
N GLU A 208 9.65 11.18 9.63
CA GLU A 208 9.01 9.94 10.07
C GLU A 208 8.00 10.27 11.18
N ILE A 209 6.77 10.59 10.78
CA ILE A 209 5.61 10.64 11.65
C ILE A 209 4.72 9.47 11.22
N SER A 210 4.71 8.44 12.07
CA SER A 210 3.84 7.25 12.08
C SER A 210 2.65 7.24 11.10
N THR A 211 2.86 6.88 9.84
CA THR A 211 1.79 6.39 8.99
C THR A 211 1.62 4.90 9.29
N MET A 212 0.62 4.56 10.10
CA MET A 212 0.21 3.17 10.29
C MET A 212 -0.14 2.55 8.92
N ASP A 213 0.29 1.32 8.69
CA ASP A 213 0.01 0.58 7.47
C ASP A 213 -1.51 0.40 7.28
N PRO A 214 -2.12 0.96 6.21
CA PRO A 214 -3.57 0.88 5.97
C PRO A 214 -4.08 -0.56 5.94
N PHE A 215 -3.27 -1.50 5.43
CA PHE A 215 -3.62 -2.91 5.38
C PHE A 215 -3.80 -3.50 6.77
N LYS A 216 -2.89 -3.22 7.70
CA LYS A 216 -2.99 -3.73 9.07
C LYS A 216 -4.19 -3.11 9.80
N ILE A 217 -4.51 -1.84 9.54
CA ILE A 217 -5.72 -1.19 10.09
C ILE A 217 -6.97 -1.92 9.64
N TRP A 218 -7.08 -2.19 8.33
CA TRP A 218 -8.20 -2.93 7.77
C TRP A 218 -8.29 -4.34 8.35
N GLN A 219 -7.16 -5.06 8.44
CA GLN A 219 -7.11 -6.41 8.99
C GLN A 219 -7.58 -6.45 10.44
N MET A 220 -7.15 -5.49 11.27
CA MET A 220 -7.63 -5.34 12.65
C MET A 220 -9.13 -5.08 12.72
N LYS A 221 -9.69 -4.20 11.86
CA LYS A 221 -11.14 -3.95 11.81
C LYS A 221 -11.92 -5.23 11.48
N LYS A 222 -11.42 -6.05 10.56
CA LYS A 222 -12.05 -7.34 10.22
C LYS A 222 -11.95 -8.34 11.36
N TYR A 223 -10.84 -8.40 12.08
CA TYR A 223 -10.76 -9.23 13.28
C TYR A 223 -11.77 -8.78 14.34
N ILE A 224 -11.94 -7.48 14.56
CA ILE A 224 -12.96 -6.96 15.49
C ILE A 224 -14.36 -7.38 15.05
N GLN A 225 -14.68 -7.22 13.77
CA GLN A 225 -15.97 -7.64 13.23
C GLN A 225 -16.20 -9.16 13.43
N ALA A 226 -15.18 -9.98 13.13
CA ALA A 226 -15.26 -11.42 13.34
C ALA A 226 -15.41 -11.81 14.82
N ILE A 227 -14.83 -11.04 15.75
CA ILE A 227 -14.97 -11.24 17.19
C ILE A 227 -16.39 -10.87 17.66
N GLN A 228 -16.96 -9.78 17.14
CA GLN A 228 -18.33 -9.34 17.44
C GLN A 228 -19.39 -10.29 16.88
N ASP A 229 -19.14 -10.86 15.70
CA ASP A 229 -20.04 -11.82 15.04
C ASP A 229 -19.94 -13.24 15.64
N MET A 230 -19.01 -13.50 16.57
CA MET A 230 -18.93 -14.81 17.22
C MET A 230 -20.21 -15.11 18.00
N PRO A 231 -20.75 -16.34 17.91
CA PRO A 231 -21.93 -16.72 18.67
C PRO A 231 -21.63 -16.62 20.17
N SER A 232 -22.46 -15.83 20.86
CA SER A 232 -22.36 -15.61 22.30
C SER A 232 -22.50 -16.95 23.06
N GLN A 233 -21.41 -17.37 23.71
CA GLN A 233 -21.43 -18.43 24.72
C GLN A 233 -21.74 -17.85 26.10
N ASP A 234 -21.95 -18.71 27.11
CA ASP A 234 -22.19 -18.26 28.50
C ASP A 234 -21.06 -17.37 29.05
N CYS A 235 -19.82 -17.55 28.56
CA CYS A 235 -18.67 -16.72 28.90
C CYS A 235 -17.54 -16.91 27.88
N VAL A 236 -16.79 -15.84 27.63
CA VAL A 236 -15.63 -15.78 26.73
C VAL A 236 -14.40 -15.23 27.46
N VAL A 237 -13.22 -15.55 26.94
CA VAL A 237 -11.94 -15.14 27.52
C VAL A 237 -11.23 -14.16 26.58
N THR A 238 -10.86 -12.99 27.10
CA THR A 238 -10.01 -12.00 26.41
C THR A 238 -8.69 -11.88 27.14
N LEU A 239 -7.57 -12.03 26.42
CA LEU A 239 -6.22 -11.92 26.96
C LEU A 239 -5.40 -10.92 26.13
N TYR A 240 -4.85 -9.92 26.81
CA TYR A 240 -3.90 -8.97 26.25
C TYR A 240 -2.51 -9.23 26.79
N ILE A 241 -1.54 -9.35 25.89
CA ILE A 241 -0.15 -9.63 26.22
C ILE A 241 0.71 -8.46 25.75
N ARG A 242 1.53 -7.92 26.65
CA ARG A 242 2.48 -6.85 26.31
C ARG A 242 3.77 -7.43 25.77
N ALA A 243 4.44 -6.68 24.90
CA ALA A 243 5.73 -7.09 24.31
C ALA A 243 6.83 -7.40 25.35
N SER A 244 6.76 -6.80 26.55
CA SER A 244 7.70 -7.05 27.64
C SER A 244 7.43 -8.33 28.44
N GLU A 245 6.27 -8.97 28.26
CA GLU A 245 5.88 -10.14 29.05
C GLU A 245 6.46 -11.42 28.49
N SER A 246 6.93 -12.32 29.37
CA SER A 246 7.44 -13.63 28.94
C SER A 246 6.30 -14.65 28.79
N PRO A 247 6.42 -15.62 27.86
CA PRO A 247 5.47 -16.73 27.71
C PRO A 247 5.20 -17.49 29.02
N GLU A 248 6.23 -17.63 29.86
CA GLU A 248 6.14 -18.25 31.18
C GLU A 248 5.24 -17.47 32.15
N SER A 249 5.35 -16.15 32.15
CA SER A 249 4.52 -15.27 32.98
C SER A 249 3.05 -15.35 32.56
N ILE A 250 2.79 -15.40 31.25
CA ILE A 250 1.45 -15.55 30.69
C ILE A 250 0.85 -16.90 31.07
N THR A 251 1.64 -17.97 30.98
CA THR A 251 1.22 -19.33 31.37
C THR A 251 0.89 -19.39 32.86
N LYS A 252 1.64 -18.69 33.72
CA LYS A 252 1.31 -18.55 35.15
C LYS A 252 -0.04 -17.85 35.35
N ILE A 253 -0.29 -16.74 34.67
CA ILE A 253 -1.57 -16.01 34.75
C ILE A 253 -2.75 -16.91 34.34
N LEU A 254 -2.62 -17.63 33.23
CA LEU A 254 -3.64 -18.58 32.75
C LEU A 254 -3.88 -19.71 33.75
N ASN A 255 -2.82 -20.26 34.36
CA ASN A 255 -2.94 -21.30 35.38
C ASN A 255 -3.61 -20.80 36.66
N THR A 256 -3.24 -19.61 37.15
CA THR A 256 -3.90 -18.99 38.30
C THR A 256 -5.39 -18.81 38.02
N LYS A 257 -5.76 -18.31 36.85
CA LYS A 257 -7.17 -18.12 36.47
C LYS A 257 -7.92 -19.43 36.28
N ARG A 258 -7.25 -20.48 35.78
CA ARG A 258 -7.80 -21.84 35.75
C ARG A 258 -8.13 -22.35 37.16
N THR A 259 -7.27 -22.12 38.15
CA THR A 259 -7.54 -22.51 39.54
C THR A 259 -8.69 -21.72 40.17
N GLU A 260 -8.80 -20.41 39.92
CA GLU A 260 -9.91 -19.59 40.39
C GLU A 260 -11.26 -20.04 39.80
N THR A 261 -11.25 -20.43 38.52
CA THR A 261 -12.44 -20.89 37.78
C THR A 261 -13.07 -22.15 38.38
N VAL A 262 -12.30 -22.97 39.10
CA VAL A 262 -12.80 -24.19 39.75
C VAL A 262 -13.92 -23.88 40.77
N ASN A 263 -13.88 -22.70 41.39
CA ASN A 263 -14.81 -22.27 42.42
C ASN A 263 -16.12 -21.65 41.88
N ILE A 264 -16.29 -21.56 40.55
CA ILE A 264 -17.52 -21.06 39.92
C ILE A 264 -18.66 -22.06 40.11
N LYS A 265 -19.80 -21.56 40.60
CA LYS A 265 -20.99 -22.38 40.93
C LYS A 265 -21.76 -22.86 39.70
N SER A 266 -21.82 -22.05 38.64
CA SER A 266 -22.49 -22.42 37.39
C SER A 266 -21.64 -23.43 36.62
N SER A 267 -22.15 -24.66 36.46
CA SER A 267 -21.46 -25.73 35.74
C SER A 267 -21.22 -25.37 34.27
N SER A 268 -22.22 -24.77 33.60
CA SER A 268 -22.14 -24.38 32.19
C SER A 268 -21.08 -23.30 31.97
N THR A 269 -21.14 -22.21 32.76
CA THR A 269 -20.18 -21.10 32.68
C THR A 269 -18.76 -21.56 33.01
N LYS A 270 -18.61 -22.43 34.01
CA LYS A 270 -17.32 -23.02 34.37
C LYS A 270 -16.71 -23.84 33.23
N ALA A 271 -17.51 -24.69 32.59
CA ALA A 271 -17.07 -25.49 31.44
C ALA A 271 -16.66 -24.61 30.25
N ALA A 272 -17.43 -23.55 29.96
CA ALA A 272 -17.11 -22.58 28.91
C ALA A 272 -15.77 -21.87 29.16
N ILE A 273 -15.57 -21.33 30.37
CA ILE A 273 -14.32 -20.64 30.73
C ILE A 273 -13.12 -21.61 30.69
N GLN A 274 -13.26 -22.83 31.20
CA GLN A 274 -12.19 -23.82 31.18
C GLN A 274 -11.80 -24.19 29.74
N SER A 275 -12.78 -24.45 28.88
CA SER A 275 -12.55 -24.76 27.46
C SER A 275 -11.84 -23.61 26.74
N ALA A 276 -12.25 -22.36 26.97
CA ALA A 276 -11.61 -21.19 26.39
C ALA A 276 -10.17 -20.98 26.90
N LEU A 277 -9.93 -21.16 28.21
CA LEU A 277 -8.60 -21.09 28.81
C LEU A 277 -7.67 -22.18 28.27
N ASP A 278 -8.18 -23.39 28.04
CA ASP A 278 -7.40 -24.51 27.50
C ASP A 278 -7.00 -24.24 26.04
N LYS A 279 -7.90 -23.72 25.22
CA LYS A 279 -7.58 -23.26 23.84
C LYS A 279 -6.50 -22.16 23.86
N ALA A 280 -6.66 -21.15 24.70
CA ALA A 280 -5.68 -20.07 24.83
C ALA A 280 -4.30 -20.59 25.30
N SER A 281 -4.28 -21.51 26.26
CA SER A 281 -3.04 -22.11 26.78
C SER A 281 -2.33 -22.96 25.72
N GLN A 282 -3.09 -23.75 24.96
CA GLN A 282 -2.56 -24.54 23.85
C GLN A 282 -1.97 -23.63 22.77
N PHE A 283 -2.65 -22.53 22.44
CA PHE A 283 -2.16 -21.56 21.47
C PHE A 283 -0.84 -20.91 21.93
N VAL A 284 -0.78 -20.42 23.18
CA VAL A 284 0.43 -19.82 23.75
C VAL A 284 1.59 -20.82 23.74
N THR A 285 1.34 -22.07 24.12
CA THR A 285 2.39 -23.10 24.19
C THR A 285 2.89 -23.52 22.79
N THR A 286 1.98 -23.64 21.82
CA THR A 286 2.30 -24.16 20.48
C THR A 286 2.90 -23.10 19.58
N TYR A 287 2.33 -21.88 19.60
CA TYR A 287 2.63 -20.83 18.63
C TYR A 287 3.42 -19.65 19.21
N VAL A 288 3.25 -19.33 20.50
CA VAL A 288 3.93 -18.17 21.13
C VAL A 288 5.29 -18.58 21.68
N LYS A 289 6.19 -18.81 20.73
CA LYS A 289 7.56 -19.18 21.02
C LYS A 289 8.34 -17.93 21.55
N SER A 290 7.96 -16.70 21.17
CA SER A 290 8.32 -15.41 21.80
C SER A 290 7.22 -14.39 21.53
N VAL A 291 7.00 -13.44 22.44
CA VAL A 291 5.97 -12.41 22.25
C VAL A 291 6.41 -11.43 21.15
N PRO A 292 5.53 -11.09 20.19
CA PRO A 292 5.81 -10.11 19.14
C PRO A 292 6.08 -8.70 19.68
N ARG A 293 6.65 -7.82 18.84
CA ARG A 293 7.12 -6.47 19.25
C ARG A 293 5.99 -5.56 19.70
N ASN A 294 4.80 -5.72 19.13
CA ASN A 294 3.63 -4.95 19.54
C ASN A 294 2.75 -5.68 20.58
N GLY A 295 3.19 -6.83 21.08
CA GLY A 295 2.39 -7.68 21.96
C GLY A 295 1.47 -8.62 21.19
N LEU A 296 0.46 -9.17 21.87
CA LEU A 296 -0.44 -10.16 21.30
C LEU A 296 -1.84 -10.05 21.93
N CYS A 297 -2.87 -10.08 21.10
CA CYS A 297 -4.27 -10.16 21.54
C CYS A 297 -4.78 -11.58 21.30
N ILE A 298 -5.44 -12.17 22.30
CA ILE A 298 -6.06 -13.49 22.18
C ILE A 298 -7.51 -13.39 22.66
N PHE A 299 -8.43 -13.76 21.78
CA PHE A 299 -9.86 -13.86 22.03
C PHE A 299 -10.26 -15.33 21.89
N ALA A 300 -10.68 -15.95 22.99
CA ALA A 300 -11.00 -17.37 23.06
C ALA A 300 -12.45 -17.58 23.53
N GLY A 301 -13.24 -18.25 22.70
CA GLY A 301 -14.60 -18.70 23.01
C GLY A 301 -14.91 -20.02 22.29
N SER A 302 -15.94 -20.03 21.45
CA SER A 302 -16.23 -21.15 20.55
C SER A 302 -15.08 -21.40 19.58
N THR A 303 -14.55 -20.33 19.00
CA THR A 303 -13.33 -20.30 18.18
C THR A 303 -12.25 -19.48 18.90
N LEU A 304 -11.01 -19.55 18.41
CA LEU A 304 -9.89 -18.78 18.93
C LEU A 304 -9.39 -17.85 17.81
N ILE A 305 -9.37 -16.55 18.09
CA ILE A 305 -8.76 -15.53 17.23
C ILE A 305 -7.58 -14.93 17.99
N ALA A 306 -6.42 -14.90 17.36
CA ALA A 306 -5.22 -14.29 17.92
C ALA A 306 -4.47 -13.50 16.85
N PHE A 307 -4.07 -12.27 17.17
CA PHE A 307 -3.36 -11.39 16.25
C PHE A 307 -2.45 -10.40 16.99
N GLU A 308 -1.40 -9.93 16.31
CA GLU A 308 -0.53 -8.85 16.79
C GLU A 308 -1.16 -7.49 16.47
N PRO A 309 -1.34 -6.58 17.45
CA PRO A 309 -1.90 -5.26 17.19
C PRO A 309 -0.89 -4.34 16.46
N ILE A 310 -1.39 -3.30 15.78
CA ILE A 310 -0.53 -2.33 15.04
C ILE A 310 0.35 -1.51 15.98
N GLN A 311 -0.13 -1.25 17.19
CA GLN A 311 0.61 -0.57 18.24
C GLN A 311 0.50 -1.37 19.55
N PRO A 312 1.51 -1.28 20.43
CA PRO A 312 1.44 -1.88 21.75
C PRO A 312 0.20 -1.42 22.52
N ILE A 313 -0.59 -2.37 23.01
CA ILE A 313 -1.76 -2.06 23.84
C ILE A 313 -1.28 -1.60 25.21
N VAL A 314 -1.79 -0.45 25.63
CA VAL A 314 -1.62 0.05 26.99
C VAL A 314 -2.95 -0.16 27.72
N TYR A 315 -2.95 -1.06 28.72
CA TYR A 315 -4.09 -1.23 29.62
C TYR A 315 -3.62 -1.07 31.06
N THR A 316 -4.42 -0.36 31.86
CA THR A 316 -4.21 -0.19 33.30
C THR A 316 -5.04 -1.24 34.04
N GLY A 317 -4.42 -2.33 34.48
CA GLY A 317 -5.08 -3.35 35.31
C GLY A 317 -4.82 -4.79 34.87
N SER A 318 -5.83 -5.65 35.00
CA SER A 318 -5.76 -7.07 34.66
C SER A 318 -5.65 -7.30 33.15
N SER A 319 -4.74 -8.20 32.74
CA SER A 319 -4.51 -8.59 31.35
C SER A 319 -5.50 -9.63 30.82
N LEU A 320 -6.22 -10.31 31.71
CA LEU A 320 -7.17 -11.37 31.39
C LEU A 320 -8.57 -11.00 31.88
N PHE A 321 -9.53 -11.06 30.98
CA PHE A 321 -10.96 -10.83 31.25
C PHE A 321 -11.75 -12.09 30.92
N CYS A 322 -12.67 -12.46 31.81
CA CYS A 322 -13.63 -13.54 31.58
C CYS A 322 -15.03 -12.94 31.77
N GLU A 323 -15.69 -12.62 30.66
CA GLU A 323 -16.97 -11.89 30.63
C GLU A 323 -17.96 -12.58 29.69
N LYS A 324 -19.19 -12.09 29.62
CA LYS A 324 -20.18 -12.62 28.66
C LYS A 324 -19.81 -12.27 27.22
N ASP A 325 -19.33 -11.05 27.02
CA ASP A 325 -18.91 -10.49 25.74
C ASP A 325 -17.39 -10.24 25.75
N PHE A 326 -16.78 -10.18 24.56
CA PHE A 326 -15.36 -9.89 24.44
C PHE A 326 -15.06 -8.42 24.80
N ASN A 327 -14.01 -8.18 25.57
CA ASN A 327 -13.59 -6.83 25.91
C ASN A 327 -12.72 -6.25 24.80
N ILE A 328 -13.34 -5.62 23.79
CA ILE A 328 -12.66 -5.10 22.58
C ILE A 328 -12.12 -3.66 22.78
N ASN A 329 -12.54 -2.98 23.85
CA ASN A 329 -12.25 -1.55 24.10
C ASN A 329 -10.76 -1.16 23.89
N PRO A 330 -9.76 -1.91 24.39
CA PRO A 330 -8.36 -1.54 24.21
C PRO A 330 -7.89 -1.59 22.75
N VAL A 331 -8.46 -2.49 21.94
CA VAL A 331 -8.14 -2.62 20.51
C VAL A 331 -8.84 -1.52 19.72
N GLU A 332 -10.08 -1.20 20.05
CA GLU A 332 -10.81 -0.09 19.41
C GLU A 332 -10.13 1.26 19.65
N GLN A 333 -9.60 1.50 20.84
CA GLN A 333 -8.85 2.72 21.16
C GLN A 333 -7.60 2.90 20.28
N ILE A 334 -6.96 1.82 19.85
CA ILE A 334 -5.81 1.90 18.93
C ILE A 334 -6.26 2.34 17.53
N LEU A 335 -7.45 1.89 17.11
CA LEU A 335 -8.03 2.25 15.81
C LEU A 335 -8.66 3.65 15.80
N GLN A 336 -8.93 4.25 16.97
CA GLN A 336 -9.49 5.58 17.03
C GLN A 336 -8.51 6.61 16.44
N PRO A 337 -8.95 7.40 15.44
CA PRO A 337 -8.12 8.44 14.86
C PRO A 337 -7.75 9.47 15.93
N LYS A 338 -6.44 9.73 16.10
CA LYS A 338 -5.92 10.65 17.12
C LYS A 338 -6.12 12.12 16.78
N GLN A 339 -6.53 12.44 15.56
CA GLN A 339 -6.65 13.82 15.06
C GLN A 339 -8.11 14.12 14.70
N LYS A 340 -8.68 15.09 15.43
CA LYS A 340 -10.00 15.66 15.16
C LYS A 340 -9.85 17.05 14.57
N TYR A 341 -10.44 17.27 13.41
CA TYR A 341 -10.52 18.56 12.73
C TYR A 341 -11.95 19.08 12.76
N ILE A 342 -12.12 20.39 12.88
CA ILE A 342 -13.45 21.02 12.84
C ILE A 342 -13.51 21.94 11.63
N PHE A 343 -14.60 21.86 10.88
CA PHE A 343 -14.90 22.73 9.75
C PHE A 343 -16.15 23.53 10.07
N ILE A 344 -16.04 24.85 10.04
CA ILE A 344 -17.15 25.77 10.23
C ILE A 344 -17.44 26.36 8.86
N LEU A 345 -18.58 25.98 8.29
CA LEU A 345 -19.07 26.44 7.00
C LEU A 345 -20.22 27.40 7.21
N PHE A 346 -20.21 28.56 6.57
CA PHE A 346 -21.36 29.46 6.61
C PHE A 346 -21.52 30.29 5.34
N ASP A 347 -22.77 30.46 4.91
CA ASP A 347 -23.18 31.33 3.81
C ASP A 347 -24.28 32.29 4.26
N GLY A 348 -24.95 32.94 3.31
CA GLY A 348 -26.05 33.86 3.63
C GLY A 348 -27.33 33.19 4.14
N TYR A 349 -27.38 31.86 4.12
CA TYR A 349 -28.59 31.08 4.41
C TYR A 349 -28.40 30.07 5.54
N THR A 350 -27.24 29.43 5.64
CA THR A 350 -26.98 28.27 6.48
C THR A 350 -25.56 28.31 7.02
N ALA A 351 -25.41 28.00 8.30
CA ALA A 351 -24.14 27.79 8.97
C ALA A 351 -24.13 26.39 9.57
N ARG A 352 -23.06 25.63 9.34
CA ARG A 352 -22.90 24.26 9.81
C ARG A 352 -21.51 24.04 10.38
N ILE A 353 -21.45 23.31 11.48
CA ILE A 353 -20.20 22.85 12.07
C ILE A 353 -20.07 21.37 11.82
N TYR A 354 -18.95 20.96 11.22
CA TYR A 354 -18.60 19.58 10.99
C TYR A 354 -17.38 19.19 11.81
N SER A 355 -17.40 17.98 12.34
CA SER A 355 -16.24 17.30 12.90
C SER A 355 -15.76 16.26 11.91
N VAL A 356 -14.51 16.37 11.48
CA VAL A 356 -13.84 15.41 10.60
C VAL A 356 -12.77 14.67 11.40
N CYS A 357 -12.91 13.35 11.50
CA CYS A 357 -12.02 12.50 12.29
C CYS A 357 -11.66 11.25 11.50
N GLY A 358 -10.47 11.21 10.90
CA GLY A 358 -10.09 10.16 9.95
C GLY A 358 -11.08 10.11 8.77
N SER A 359 -11.83 9.01 8.63
CA SER A 359 -12.85 8.83 7.59
C SER A 359 -14.26 9.26 8.01
N SER A 360 -14.51 9.60 9.28
CA SER A 360 -15.85 9.98 9.73
C SER A 360 -16.06 11.49 9.64
N ILE A 361 -17.19 11.86 9.07
CA ILE A 361 -17.70 13.23 9.02
C ILE A 361 -18.99 13.25 9.82
N VAL A 362 -19.07 14.12 10.82
CA VAL A 362 -20.25 14.28 11.68
C VAL A 362 -20.64 15.76 11.71
N THR A 363 -21.90 16.06 11.40
CA THR A 363 -22.48 17.39 11.60
C THR A 363 -22.79 17.59 13.09
N LEU A 364 -22.20 18.60 13.71
CA LEU A 364 -22.38 18.90 15.14
C LEU A 364 -23.57 19.83 15.39
N SER A 365 -23.69 20.88 14.59
CA SER A 365 -24.72 21.90 14.73
C SER A 365 -24.99 22.61 13.41
N GLU A 366 -26.21 23.12 13.29
CA GLU A 366 -26.72 23.80 12.10
C GLU A 366 -27.60 24.97 12.53
N ILE A 367 -27.45 26.10 11.87
CA ILE A 367 -28.30 27.28 12.01
C ILE A 367 -28.67 27.78 10.62
N GLU A 368 -29.94 28.07 10.43
CA GLU A 368 -30.45 28.74 9.23
C GLU A 368 -30.67 30.22 9.52
N ALA A 369 -30.39 31.07 8.53
CA ALA A 369 -30.70 32.49 8.52
C ALA A 369 -31.25 32.87 7.15
N ASP A 370 -32.01 33.95 7.07
CA ASP A 370 -32.54 34.46 5.80
C ASP A 370 -32.00 35.87 5.57
N ILE A 371 -30.76 35.96 5.09
CA ILE A 371 -30.13 37.23 4.79
C ILE A 371 -30.53 37.63 3.36
N PRO A 372 -31.22 38.78 3.17
CA PRO A 372 -31.70 39.17 1.86
C PRO A 372 -30.55 39.46 0.89
N LYS A 373 -30.54 38.79 -0.26
CA LYS A 373 -29.53 38.95 -1.31
C LYS A 373 -29.53 40.36 -1.89
N LYS A 374 -28.37 40.80 -2.39
CA LYS A 374 -28.22 42.03 -3.19
C LYS A 374 -29.15 41.96 -4.42
N GLY A 375 -29.89 43.02 -4.71
CA GLY A 375 -30.90 43.04 -5.79
C GLY A 375 -32.32 42.59 -5.41
N GLN A 376 -32.50 41.64 -4.48
CA GLN A 376 -33.82 41.08 -4.17
C GLN A 376 -34.80 42.08 -3.53
N LEU A 377 -34.27 43.06 -2.78
CA LEU A 377 -35.03 44.15 -2.18
C LEU A 377 -34.96 45.44 -3.02
N GLU A 378 -34.35 45.41 -4.20
CA GLU A 378 -34.06 46.64 -4.97
C GLU A 378 -35.08 46.85 -6.09
N GLU A 379 -35.77 45.79 -6.52
CA GLU A 379 -36.85 45.85 -7.52
C GLU A 379 -38.11 46.57 -7.00
N THR A 380 -38.28 46.66 -5.68
CA THR A 380 -39.55 47.10 -5.05
C THR A 380 -39.47 48.52 -4.46
N TYR A 381 -38.30 49.17 -4.40
CA TYR A 381 -38.11 50.40 -3.61
C TYR A 381 -37.28 51.49 -4.30
N THR A 382 -37.45 52.76 -3.89
CA THR A 382 -36.76 53.95 -4.45
C THR A 382 -35.30 54.10 -3.96
N VAL A 383 -34.49 54.93 -4.64
CA VAL A 383 -33.07 55.21 -4.31
C VAL A 383 -32.82 55.61 -2.85
N TYR A 384 -33.77 56.28 -2.19
CA TYR A 384 -33.68 56.67 -0.77
C TYR A 384 -33.69 55.46 0.18
N ASN A 385 -34.42 54.41 -0.18
CA ASN A 385 -34.52 53.18 0.61
C ASN A 385 -33.30 52.28 0.42
N MET A 386 -32.55 52.44 -0.67
CA MET A 386 -31.36 51.60 -0.97
C MET A 386 -30.31 51.67 0.14
N LYS A 387 -30.00 52.89 0.63
CA LYS A 387 -29.02 53.06 1.73
C LYS A 387 -29.50 52.44 3.05
N GLN A 388 -30.80 52.52 3.32
CA GLN A 388 -31.38 51.92 4.52
C GLN A 388 -31.38 50.38 4.41
N ILE A 389 -31.71 49.85 3.24
CA ILE A 389 -31.65 48.41 2.94
C ILE A 389 -30.23 47.88 3.07
N GLU A 390 -29.22 48.60 2.57
CA GLU A 390 -27.80 48.22 2.74
C GLU A 390 -27.37 48.23 4.21
N LYS A 391 -27.84 49.22 4.99
CA LYS A 391 -27.59 49.27 6.43
C LYS A 391 -28.24 48.09 7.15
N THR A 392 -29.53 47.84 6.93
CA THR A 392 -30.25 46.70 7.52
C THR A 392 -29.62 45.36 7.12
N ARG A 393 -29.17 45.20 5.87
CA ARG A 393 -28.42 44.01 5.43
C ARG A 393 -27.13 43.82 6.21
N THR A 394 -26.41 44.90 6.49
CA THR A 394 -25.16 44.85 7.26
C THR A 394 -25.44 44.49 8.72
N GLU A 395 -26.46 45.09 9.33
CA GLU A 395 -26.90 44.77 10.71
C GLU A 395 -27.32 43.29 10.84
N LEU A 396 -28.09 42.77 9.89
CA LEU A 396 -28.48 41.35 9.86
C LEU A 396 -27.29 40.40 9.71
N ARG A 397 -26.28 40.78 8.90
CA ARG A 397 -25.04 40.00 8.76
C ARG A 397 -24.23 39.98 10.04
N GLU A 398 -24.10 41.11 10.73
CA GLU A 398 -23.40 41.20 12.02
C GLU A 398 -24.11 40.36 13.08
N GLN A 399 -25.43 40.42 13.15
CA GLN A 399 -26.23 39.60 14.06
C GLN A 399 -26.05 38.10 13.76
N TYR A 400 -26.10 37.71 12.49
CA TYR A 400 -25.88 36.33 12.09
C TYR A 400 -24.49 35.82 12.46
N VAL A 401 -23.46 36.65 12.29
CA VAL A 401 -22.11 36.32 12.76
C VAL A 401 -22.10 36.11 14.27
N MET A 402 -22.77 36.95 15.07
CA MET A 402 -22.88 36.74 16.53
C MET A 402 -23.59 35.43 16.89
N ASP A 403 -24.63 35.06 16.15
CA ASP A 403 -25.34 33.80 16.35
C ASP A 403 -24.43 32.59 16.05
N ILE A 404 -23.60 32.66 14.99
CA ILE A 404 -22.57 31.66 14.70
C ILE A 404 -21.53 31.59 15.83
N GLN A 405 -21.08 32.72 16.37
CA GLN A 405 -20.13 32.74 17.49
C GLN A 405 -20.68 32.02 18.71
N LYS A 406 -21.95 32.28 19.04
CA LYS A 406 -22.64 31.61 20.13
C LYS A 406 -22.74 30.11 19.87
N MET A 407 -23.16 29.73 18.67
CA MET A 407 -23.24 28.32 18.25
C MET A 407 -21.89 27.59 18.40
N VAL A 408 -20.80 28.22 17.99
CA VAL A 408 -19.44 27.65 18.09
C VAL A 408 -19.02 27.47 19.55
N ASN A 409 -19.27 28.47 20.40
CA ASN A 409 -18.94 28.38 21.83
C ASN A 409 -19.80 27.33 22.56
N ASP A 410 -21.08 27.20 22.20
CA ASP A 410 -21.98 26.19 22.77
C ASP A 410 -21.60 24.77 22.31
N THR A 411 -21.10 24.64 21.09
CA THR A 411 -20.69 23.34 20.50
C THR A 411 -19.31 22.89 20.96
N ILE A 412 -18.35 23.81 21.09
CA ILE A 412 -16.95 23.54 21.44
C ILE A 412 -16.69 23.97 22.89
N ILE A 413 -17.22 23.19 23.84
CA ILE A 413 -17.09 23.46 25.28
C ILE A 413 -15.66 23.18 25.77
N ASP A 414 -15.04 22.09 25.30
CA ASP A 414 -13.66 21.73 25.60
C ASP A 414 -12.85 21.55 24.31
N PRO A 415 -11.83 22.40 24.05
CA PRO A 415 -10.99 22.29 22.87
C PRO A 415 -9.97 21.13 22.95
N THR A 416 -9.91 20.37 24.06
CA THR A 416 -8.96 19.26 24.20
C THR A 416 -9.18 18.20 23.12
N GLY A 417 -8.11 17.82 22.41
CA GLY A 417 -8.15 16.83 21.33
C GLY A 417 -8.49 17.36 19.93
N ILE A 418 -8.83 18.64 19.78
CA ILE A 418 -8.98 19.27 18.45
C ILE A 418 -7.60 19.70 17.94
N THR A 419 -7.24 19.24 16.75
CA THR A 419 -5.95 19.58 16.13
C THR A 419 -5.99 20.96 15.47
N SER A 420 -7.03 21.24 14.69
CA SER A 420 -7.22 22.53 14.01
C SER A 420 -8.68 22.78 13.66
N ILE A 421 -9.04 24.06 13.56
CA ILE A 421 -10.36 24.53 13.12
C ILE A 421 -10.20 25.29 11.80
N PHE A 422 -11.01 24.95 10.82
CA PHE A 422 -11.02 25.55 9.49
C PHE A 422 -12.30 26.35 9.28
N LEU A 423 -12.15 27.55 8.72
CA LEU A 423 -13.25 28.45 8.40
C LEU A 423 -13.43 28.50 6.89
N ALA A 424 -14.64 28.14 6.46
CA ALA A 424 -15.04 28.17 5.06
C ALA A 424 -16.32 29.01 4.91
N TYR A 425 -16.29 29.98 4.01
CA TYR A 425 -17.42 30.90 3.82
C TYR A 425 -17.54 31.38 2.38
N THR A 426 -18.69 31.96 2.03
CA THR A 426 -18.89 32.63 0.75
C THR A 426 -18.24 34.02 0.76
N SER A 427 -17.79 34.50 -0.41
CA SER A 427 -17.01 35.75 -0.55
C SER A 427 -17.58 36.96 0.18
N ASP A 428 -18.90 37.02 0.34
CA ASP A 428 -19.64 38.11 0.98
C ASP A 428 -19.30 38.31 2.46
N PHE A 429 -18.74 37.30 3.12
CA PHE A 429 -18.42 37.33 4.54
C PHE A 429 -16.93 37.54 4.84
N LYS A 430 -16.09 37.67 3.81
CA LYS A 430 -14.63 37.81 3.97
C LYS A 430 -14.23 38.96 4.90
N ASP A 431 -14.96 40.07 4.83
CA ASP A 431 -14.67 41.29 5.59
C ASP A 431 -15.19 41.24 7.03
N LEU A 432 -16.13 40.33 7.33
CA LEU A 432 -16.73 40.19 8.67
C LEU A 432 -15.97 39.18 9.54
N VAL A 433 -15.17 38.29 8.94
CA VAL A 433 -14.39 37.29 9.66
C VAL A 433 -13.12 37.94 10.21
N ASN A 434 -13.14 38.23 11.52
CA ASN A 434 -12.01 38.80 12.26
C ASN A 434 -11.60 37.89 13.42
N ASP A 435 -10.35 38.03 13.89
CA ASP A 435 -9.83 37.25 15.03
C ASP A 435 -10.67 37.38 16.32
N LYS A 436 -11.44 38.46 16.45
CA LYS A 436 -12.38 38.72 17.56
C LYS A 436 -13.64 37.86 17.53
N MET A 437 -13.88 37.11 16.47
CA MET A 437 -15.06 36.28 16.32
C MET A 437 -15.07 35.11 17.33
N PHE A 438 -13.90 34.61 17.72
CA PHE A 438 -13.82 33.43 18.57
C PHE A 438 -13.25 33.73 19.95
N SER A 439 -13.57 32.86 20.92
CA SER A 439 -12.93 32.91 22.23
C SER A 439 -11.41 32.78 22.09
N PRO A 440 -10.60 33.34 23.01
CA PRO A 440 -9.14 33.29 22.93
C PRO A 440 -8.55 31.88 22.89
N MET A 441 -9.30 30.88 23.38
CA MET A 441 -8.92 29.47 23.30
C MET A 441 -9.13 28.90 21.88
N ILE A 442 -10.27 29.19 21.27
CA ILE A 442 -10.64 28.71 19.93
C ILE A 442 -9.81 29.44 18.86
N SER A 443 -9.61 30.75 19.01
CA SER A 443 -8.82 31.58 18.09
C SER A 443 -7.38 31.07 17.87
N LYS A 444 -6.78 30.42 18.89
CA LYS A 444 -5.45 29.79 18.77
C LYS A 444 -5.45 28.53 17.88
N LEU A 445 -6.57 27.82 17.80
CA LEU A 445 -6.73 26.59 17.03
C LEU A 445 -7.26 26.85 15.61
N VAL A 446 -7.84 28.03 15.39
CA VAL A 446 -8.30 28.47 14.07
C VAL A 446 -7.12 28.68 13.15
N ASN A 447 -7.16 28.03 11.99
CA ASN A 447 -6.15 28.22 10.97
C ASN A 447 -6.32 29.59 10.31
N LYS A 448 -5.20 30.27 10.03
CA LYS A 448 -5.17 31.61 9.41
C LYS A 448 -5.63 31.59 7.95
N GLN A 449 -5.52 30.45 7.28
CA GLN A 449 -6.00 30.32 5.91
C GLN A 449 -7.52 30.14 5.91
N THR A 450 -8.22 31.15 5.43
CA THR A 450 -9.66 31.09 5.20
C THR A 450 -9.95 30.50 3.82
N VAL A 451 -11.00 29.69 3.75
CA VAL A 451 -11.41 28.95 2.55
C VAL A 451 -12.63 29.64 1.95
N THR A 452 -12.58 29.93 0.65
CA THR A 452 -13.75 30.48 -0.05
C THR A 452 -14.51 29.33 -0.73
N ILE A 453 -15.78 29.18 -0.38
CA ILE A 453 -16.69 28.15 -0.95
C ILE A 453 -17.86 28.82 -1.67
N GLY A 454 -18.38 28.15 -2.69
CA GLY A 454 -19.52 28.65 -3.46
C GLY A 454 -20.89 28.31 -2.87
N TYR A 455 -20.97 27.26 -2.04
CA TYR A 455 -22.23 26.75 -1.50
C TYR A 455 -22.02 25.98 -0.20
N VAL A 456 -22.91 26.17 0.79
CA VAL A 456 -22.87 25.46 2.09
C VAL A 456 -23.93 24.37 2.19
N GLY A 457 -25.07 24.53 1.49
CA GLY A 457 -26.30 23.76 1.66
C GLY A 457 -26.25 22.24 1.39
N SER A 458 -25.09 21.64 1.13
CA SER A 458 -24.93 20.18 0.92
C SER A 458 -23.53 19.68 1.34
N SER A 459 -23.34 18.36 1.34
CA SER A 459 -22.03 17.70 1.54
C SER A 459 -20.95 18.17 0.55
N HIS A 460 -21.34 18.72 -0.61
CA HIS A 460 -20.39 19.26 -1.60
C HIS A 460 -19.61 20.48 -1.12
N GLY A 461 -20.23 21.34 -0.28
CA GLY A 461 -19.56 22.50 0.29
C GLY A 461 -18.40 22.09 1.19
N LEU A 462 -18.65 21.08 2.05
CA LEU A 462 -17.64 20.51 2.93
C LEU A 462 -16.52 19.83 2.13
N ASN A 463 -16.85 19.02 1.14
CA ASN A 463 -15.84 18.34 0.31
C ASN A 463 -14.93 19.35 -0.41
N SER A 464 -15.51 20.43 -0.93
CA SER A 464 -14.75 21.52 -1.56
C SER A 464 -13.80 22.20 -0.57
N ALA A 465 -14.25 22.43 0.66
CA ALA A 465 -13.43 23.01 1.71
C ALA A 465 -12.27 22.08 2.12
N ILE A 466 -12.54 20.78 2.29
CA ILE A 466 -11.52 19.76 2.59
C ILE A 466 -10.46 19.74 1.48
N TRP A 467 -10.88 19.78 0.22
CA TRP A 467 -9.96 19.74 -0.93
C TRP A 467 -9.01 20.94 -0.95
N GLN A 468 -9.50 22.16 -0.68
CA GLN A 468 -8.65 23.35 -0.64
C GLN A 468 -7.62 23.32 0.49
N VAL A 469 -7.92 22.60 1.58
CA VAL A 469 -7.10 22.56 2.79
C VAL A 469 -6.27 21.27 2.88
N LYS A 470 -6.32 20.41 1.86
CA LYS A 470 -5.69 19.09 1.87
C LYS A 470 -4.21 19.09 2.29
N ASN A 471 -3.45 20.11 1.88
CA ASN A 471 -2.03 20.23 2.19
C ASN A 471 -1.73 20.47 3.68
N GLN A 472 -2.73 20.93 4.45
CA GLN A 472 -2.60 21.23 5.88
C GLN A 472 -3.11 20.09 6.76
N LEU A 473 -3.93 19.21 6.19
CA LEU A 473 -4.52 18.04 6.83
C LEU A 473 -3.54 16.86 6.73
N ILE A 474 -2.43 16.95 7.46
CA ILE A 474 -1.41 15.90 7.47
C ILE A 474 -1.98 14.65 8.17
N ASN A 475 -1.86 13.48 7.54
CA ASN A 475 -2.27 12.17 8.06
C ASN A 475 -3.78 11.90 8.17
N VAL A 476 -4.62 12.58 7.38
CA VAL A 476 -6.04 12.21 7.28
C VAL A 476 -6.22 11.14 6.20
N SER A 477 -6.64 9.93 6.59
CA SER A 477 -6.89 8.82 5.66
C SER A 477 -7.87 9.18 4.53
N LEU A 478 -8.82 10.08 4.82
CA LEU A 478 -9.80 10.58 3.86
C LEU A 478 -9.18 11.27 2.65
N ILE A 479 -8.06 11.99 2.82
CA ILE A 479 -7.43 12.74 1.72
C ILE A 479 -6.75 11.78 0.78
N ASN A 480 -6.00 10.82 1.33
CA ASN A 480 -5.37 9.77 0.55
C ASN A 480 -6.44 9.00 -0.23
N GLU A 481 -7.59 8.69 0.39
CA GLU A 481 -8.73 8.06 -0.27
C GLU A 481 -9.25 8.90 -1.45
N ILE A 482 -9.52 10.20 -1.24
CA ILE A 482 -10.01 11.09 -2.30
C ILE A 482 -8.99 11.20 -3.44
N GLU A 483 -7.70 11.35 -3.13
CA GLU A 483 -6.64 11.47 -4.15
C GLU A 483 -6.51 10.22 -5.00
N ILE A 484 -6.47 9.04 -4.37
CA ILE A 484 -6.34 7.76 -5.09
C ILE A 484 -7.59 7.46 -5.91
N CYS A 485 -8.79 7.71 -5.37
CA CYS A 485 -10.04 7.58 -6.12
C CYS A 485 -10.09 8.53 -7.32
N SER A 486 -9.67 9.80 -7.13
CA SER A 486 -9.64 10.80 -8.20
C SER A 486 -8.68 10.37 -9.32
N GLN A 487 -7.48 9.93 -8.97
CA GLN A 487 -6.50 9.40 -9.93
C GLN A 487 -7.06 8.21 -10.71
N PHE A 488 -7.67 7.24 -10.03
CA PHE A 488 -8.28 6.08 -10.69
C PHE A 488 -9.40 6.49 -11.66
N ILE A 489 -10.28 7.40 -11.21
CA ILE A 489 -11.41 7.89 -12.01
C ILE A 489 -10.91 8.68 -13.23
N GLU A 490 -9.88 9.52 -13.08
CA GLU A 490 -9.23 10.25 -14.17
C GLU A 490 -8.65 9.29 -15.22
N ILE A 491 -7.89 8.27 -14.79
CA ILE A 491 -7.35 7.22 -15.68
C ILE A 491 -8.48 6.54 -16.45
N VAL A 492 -9.60 6.23 -15.80
CA VAL A 492 -10.77 5.62 -16.45
C VAL A 492 -11.40 6.58 -17.46
N TYR A 493 -11.54 7.87 -17.13
CA TYR A 493 -12.12 8.86 -18.05
C TYR A 493 -11.24 9.09 -19.29
N GLU A 494 -9.92 9.23 -19.12
CA GLU A 494 -8.99 9.43 -20.23
C GLU A 494 -9.03 8.26 -21.22
N ASN A 495 -9.03 7.02 -20.71
CA ASN A 495 -9.18 5.81 -21.51
C ASN A 495 -10.52 5.74 -22.26
N LYS A 496 -11.61 6.28 -21.70
CA LYS A 496 -12.91 6.32 -22.37
C LYS A 496 -12.96 7.33 -23.51
N ILE A 497 -12.29 8.47 -23.37
CA ILE A 497 -12.35 9.57 -24.35
C ILE A 497 -11.46 9.24 -25.56
N LYS A 498 -10.30 8.61 -25.36
CA LYS A 498 -9.36 8.28 -26.43
C LYS A 498 -8.71 6.90 -26.25
N PRO A 499 -9.42 5.81 -26.63
CA PRO A 499 -8.92 4.44 -26.45
C PRO A 499 -7.68 4.12 -27.29
N GLU A 500 -7.47 4.81 -28.41
CA GLU A 500 -6.33 4.57 -29.32
C GLU A 500 -5.04 5.30 -28.89
N GLU A 501 -5.14 6.35 -28.05
CA GLU A 501 -4.00 7.17 -27.61
C GLU A 501 -3.46 6.76 -26.23
N TYR A 502 -4.30 6.16 -25.38
CA TYR A 502 -3.95 5.88 -23.98
C TYR A 502 -3.92 4.38 -23.67
N PRO A 503 -2.86 3.88 -23.03
CA PRO A 503 -2.82 2.51 -22.54
C PRO A 503 -3.88 2.29 -21.44
N LYS A 504 -4.56 1.13 -21.48
CA LYS A 504 -5.49 0.69 -20.44
C LYS A 504 -4.74 0.39 -19.13
N LEU A 505 -4.45 1.44 -18.37
CA LEU A 505 -3.71 1.43 -17.10
C LEU A 505 -4.61 1.17 -15.88
N TYR A 506 -5.82 0.67 -16.08
CA TYR A 506 -6.72 0.29 -15.02
C TYR A 506 -7.33 -1.08 -15.30
N CYS A 507 -7.64 -1.82 -14.23
CA CYS A 507 -8.50 -2.98 -14.30
C CYS A 507 -9.64 -2.86 -13.29
N ASN A 508 -10.83 -3.19 -13.75
CA ASN A 508 -12.02 -3.39 -12.94
C ASN A 508 -12.41 -4.88 -12.97
N SER A 509 -13.15 -5.31 -11.95
CA SER A 509 -13.55 -6.71 -11.70
C SER A 509 -12.44 -7.59 -11.10
N LEU A 510 -12.85 -8.46 -10.18
CA LEU A 510 -11.96 -9.36 -9.44
C LEU A 510 -11.09 -10.22 -10.36
N LYS A 511 -11.67 -10.82 -11.41
CA LYS A 511 -10.97 -11.67 -12.37
C LYS A 511 -9.79 -10.95 -13.03
N ASN A 512 -10.02 -9.75 -13.52
CA ASN A 512 -8.97 -8.97 -14.18
C ASN A 512 -7.90 -8.54 -13.17
N VAL A 513 -8.30 -8.16 -11.96
CA VAL A 513 -7.36 -7.79 -10.88
C VAL A 513 -6.46 -8.97 -10.53
N VAL A 514 -7.02 -10.16 -10.30
CA VAL A 514 -6.27 -11.40 -10.03
C VAL A 514 -5.27 -11.69 -11.14
N GLN A 515 -5.71 -11.64 -12.40
CA GLN A 515 -4.84 -11.88 -13.56
C GLN A 515 -3.70 -10.86 -13.63
N CYS A 516 -3.99 -9.58 -13.38
CA CYS A 516 -2.98 -8.52 -13.37
C CYS A 516 -2.00 -8.68 -12.20
N ILE A 517 -2.46 -9.16 -11.04
CA ILE A 517 -1.61 -9.51 -9.89
C ILE A 517 -0.67 -10.67 -10.26
N GLY A 518 -1.18 -11.73 -10.88
CA GLY A 518 -0.39 -12.87 -11.35
C GLY A 518 0.69 -12.49 -12.38
N GLN A 519 0.42 -11.45 -13.19
CA GLN A 519 1.39 -10.89 -14.13
C GLN A 519 2.40 -9.92 -13.48
N GLY A 520 2.18 -9.49 -12.24
CA GLY A 520 3.03 -8.51 -11.55
C GLY A 520 2.99 -7.12 -12.16
N ILE A 521 1.88 -6.72 -12.81
CA ILE A 521 1.71 -5.39 -13.44
C ILE A 521 0.94 -4.38 -12.57
N VAL A 522 0.43 -4.81 -11.43
CA VAL A 522 -0.37 -3.97 -10.52
C VAL A 522 0.53 -3.06 -9.68
N ASP A 523 0.19 -1.77 -9.65
CA ASP A 523 0.82 -0.80 -8.76
C ASP A 523 0.08 -0.76 -7.41
N CYS A 524 -1.23 -0.46 -7.47
CA CYS A 524 -2.08 -0.31 -6.30
C CYS A 524 -3.47 -0.89 -6.54
N VAL A 525 -3.98 -1.68 -5.59
CA VAL A 525 -5.35 -2.21 -5.63
C VAL A 525 -6.25 -1.37 -4.73
N LEU A 526 -7.33 -0.88 -5.31
CA LEU A 526 -8.39 -0.09 -4.68
C LEU A 526 -9.53 -1.02 -4.27
N ILE A 527 -9.90 -1.00 -3.00
CA ILE A 527 -10.88 -1.95 -2.44
C ILE A 527 -11.83 -1.24 -1.50
N GLN A 528 -13.12 -1.55 -1.58
CA GLN A 528 -14.10 -1.09 -0.62
C GLN A 528 -13.88 -1.75 0.76
N ASP A 529 -13.95 -0.98 1.85
CA ASP A 529 -13.77 -1.46 3.24
C ASP A 529 -14.65 -2.71 3.56
N GLU A 530 -15.86 -2.72 3.03
CA GLU A 530 -16.88 -3.76 3.25
C GLU A 530 -16.85 -4.88 2.19
N TYR A 531 -15.90 -4.86 1.26
CA TYR A 531 -15.79 -5.88 0.23
C TYR A 531 -15.58 -7.25 0.88
N GLN A 532 -16.52 -8.15 0.64
CA GLN A 532 -16.44 -9.53 1.09
C GLN A 532 -15.85 -10.35 -0.06
N CYS A 533 -14.77 -11.09 0.18
CA CYS A 533 -14.25 -12.10 -0.75
C CYS A 533 -13.24 -12.99 -0.04
N ASP A 534 -13.46 -14.30 -0.11
CA ASP A 534 -12.61 -15.27 0.57
C ASP A 534 -11.79 -16.05 -0.45
N TYR A 535 -10.53 -16.28 -0.11
CA TYR A 535 -9.70 -17.29 -0.73
C TYR A 535 -9.97 -18.64 -0.07
N ILE A 536 -10.33 -19.64 -0.87
CA ILE A 536 -10.63 -20.99 -0.39
C ILE A 536 -9.78 -22.00 -1.15
N VAL A 537 -9.16 -22.89 -0.38
CA VAL A 537 -8.52 -24.09 -0.89
C VAL A 537 -9.49 -25.24 -0.72
N THR A 538 -9.93 -25.82 -1.83
CA THR A 538 -10.73 -27.05 -1.86
C THR A 538 -9.87 -28.26 -2.21
N ASP A 539 -10.42 -29.46 -2.06
CA ASP A 539 -9.75 -30.71 -2.44
C ASP A 539 -9.39 -30.76 -3.94
N ASP A 540 -10.15 -30.07 -4.80
CA ASP A 540 -10.02 -30.13 -6.27
C ASP A 540 -9.26 -28.92 -6.85
N VAL A 541 -9.51 -27.71 -6.35
CA VAL A 541 -8.97 -26.44 -6.89
C VAL A 541 -8.68 -25.45 -5.76
N SER A 542 -7.56 -24.72 -5.86
CA SER A 542 -7.27 -23.52 -5.09
C SER A 542 -7.81 -22.28 -5.81
N GLY A 543 -8.60 -21.43 -5.15
CA GLY A 543 -9.11 -20.23 -5.83
C GLY A 543 -9.89 -19.27 -4.95
N TYR A 544 -10.35 -18.20 -5.59
CA TYR A 544 -11.04 -17.07 -4.96
C TYR A 544 -12.55 -17.21 -5.10
N ILE A 545 -13.31 -17.08 -4.02
CA ILE A 545 -14.77 -17.15 -4.05
C ILE A 545 -15.37 -15.76 -3.85
N LEU A 546 -16.25 -15.41 -4.78
CA LEU A 546 -17.10 -14.24 -4.64
C LEU A 546 -18.26 -14.57 -3.67
N PRO A 547 -18.61 -13.71 -2.70
CA PRO A 547 -19.75 -13.97 -1.81
C PRO A 547 -21.10 -13.81 -2.52
N LEU A 548 -21.13 -13.06 -3.63
CA LEU A 548 -22.33 -12.81 -4.43
C LEU A 548 -22.64 -13.95 -5.41
N SER A 549 -21.70 -14.88 -5.61
CA SER A 549 -21.81 -15.96 -6.59
C SER A 549 -21.02 -17.16 -6.10
N ASN A 550 -21.60 -18.37 -6.06
CA ASN A 550 -20.89 -19.61 -5.70
C ASN A 550 -19.85 -20.05 -6.76
N VAL A 551 -19.15 -19.10 -7.37
CA VAL A 551 -18.16 -19.27 -8.43
C VAL A 551 -16.78 -19.06 -7.83
N ILE A 552 -15.92 -20.06 -7.96
CA ILE A 552 -14.50 -20.00 -7.67
C ILE A 552 -13.78 -19.48 -8.92
N VAL A 553 -12.94 -18.47 -8.77
CA VAL A 553 -12.00 -18.02 -9.79
C VAL A 553 -10.61 -18.51 -9.42
N ASP A 554 -9.96 -19.30 -10.27
CA ASP A 554 -8.56 -19.75 -10.05
C ASP A 554 -7.56 -18.59 -10.26
N GLU A 555 -6.29 -18.78 -9.86
CA GLU A 555 -5.16 -17.83 -10.04
C GLU A 555 -5.00 -17.36 -11.50
N ASN A 556 -5.47 -18.18 -12.46
CA ASN A 556 -5.45 -17.90 -13.88
C ASN A 556 -6.71 -17.20 -14.42
N GLY A 557 -7.70 -16.90 -13.57
CA GLY A 557 -8.95 -16.24 -13.97
C GLY A 557 -10.05 -17.16 -14.53
N PHE A 558 -9.94 -18.48 -14.35
CA PHE A 558 -10.96 -19.45 -14.77
C PHE A 558 -12.04 -19.65 -13.71
N GLU A 559 -13.30 -19.73 -14.15
CA GLU A 559 -14.47 -19.88 -13.27
C GLU A 559 -14.88 -21.36 -13.09
N TYR A 560 -15.13 -21.75 -11.84
CA TYR A 560 -15.65 -23.06 -11.44
C TYR A 560 -16.87 -22.88 -10.53
N GLN A 561 -17.91 -23.69 -10.69
CA GLN A 561 -19.05 -23.68 -9.77
C GLN A 561 -18.81 -24.61 -8.58
N LEU A 562 -19.07 -24.13 -7.36
CA LEU A 562 -19.00 -24.95 -6.15
C LEU A 562 -20.13 -25.97 -6.10
N ASN A 563 -19.76 -27.25 -6.15
CA ASN A 563 -20.65 -28.36 -5.84
C ASN A 563 -20.82 -28.48 -4.31
N GLN A 564 -22.02 -28.78 -3.82
CA GLN A 564 -22.34 -28.85 -2.38
C GLN A 564 -21.51 -29.88 -1.57
N ASN A 565 -20.76 -30.76 -2.23
CA ASN A 565 -19.97 -31.84 -1.62
C ASN A 565 -18.47 -31.55 -1.50
N THR A 566 -17.97 -30.40 -1.96
CA THR A 566 -16.54 -30.05 -1.87
C THR A 566 -16.17 -29.70 -0.42
N LYS A 567 -15.12 -30.35 0.12
CA LYS A 567 -14.58 -29.96 1.43
C LYS A 567 -13.68 -28.74 1.29
N ILE A 568 -13.87 -27.80 2.21
CA ILE A 568 -13.03 -26.61 2.36
C ILE A 568 -11.87 -26.99 3.28
N LEU A 569 -10.65 -27.03 2.76
CA LEU A 569 -9.45 -27.36 3.53
C LEU A 569 -8.92 -26.14 4.28
N GLN A 570 -8.98 -24.97 3.64
CA GLN A 570 -8.49 -23.71 4.20
C GLN A 570 -9.34 -22.55 3.67
N ARG A 571 -9.66 -21.59 4.54
CA ARG A 571 -10.35 -20.35 4.20
C ARG A 571 -9.54 -19.18 4.77
N GLN A 572 -9.15 -18.27 3.90
CA GLN A 572 -8.44 -17.04 4.26
C GLN A 572 -9.09 -15.87 3.52
N HIS A 573 -8.91 -14.66 4.00
CA HIS A 573 -9.36 -13.51 3.23
C HIS A 573 -8.43 -13.34 2.02
N ILE A 574 -8.99 -13.00 0.86
CA ILE A 574 -8.19 -12.85 -0.37
C ILE A 574 -7.05 -11.83 -0.24
N PHE A 575 -7.24 -10.80 0.58
CA PHE A 575 -6.25 -9.75 0.77
C PHE A 575 -5.08 -10.18 1.65
N ASP A 576 -5.29 -11.12 2.59
CA ASP A 576 -4.19 -11.71 3.36
C ASP A 576 -3.23 -12.44 2.41
N HIS A 577 -3.79 -13.19 1.45
CA HIS A 577 -3.03 -13.87 0.42
C HIS A 577 -2.30 -12.90 -0.52
N PHE A 578 -2.96 -11.84 -1.00
CA PHE A 578 -2.29 -10.87 -1.88
C PHE A 578 -1.23 -10.01 -1.16
N ASN A 579 -1.37 -9.79 0.13
CA ASN A 579 -0.33 -9.11 0.92
C ASN A 579 0.95 -9.95 1.01
N GLU A 580 0.85 -11.28 1.04
CA GLU A 580 2.01 -12.18 0.95
C GLU A 580 2.76 -12.04 -0.40
N ILE A 581 2.01 -11.74 -1.47
CA ILE A 581 2.57 -11.50 -2.82
C ILE A 581 3.27 -10.12 -2.90
N GLY A 582 2.98 -9.20 -1.97
CA GLY A 582 3.62 -7.88 -1.88
C GLY A 582 2.90 -6.78 -2.65
N VAL A 583 1.59 -6.94 -2.88
CA VAL A 583 0.74 -5.95 -3.56
C VAL A 583 0.38 -4.80 -2.59
N VAL A 584 0.36 -3.56 -3.08
CA VAL A 584 -0.05 -2.40 -2.29
C VAL A 584 -1.57 -2.26 -2.31
N PHE A 585 -2.17 -2.11 -1.12
CA PHE A 585 -3.62 -1.98 -0.94
C PHE A 585 -4.02 -0.58 -0.47
N SER A 586 -5.07 -0.04 -1.10
CA SER A 586 -5.76 1.16 -0.66
C SER A 586 -7.23 0.86 -0.39
N PHE A 587 -7.64 1.06 0.86
CA PHE A 587 -9.01 0.80 1.30
C PHE A 587 -9.84 2.08 1.23
N ILE A 588 -11.02 1.97 0.64
CA ILE A 588 -11.90 3.08 0.28
C ILE A 588 -13.24 2.91 0.98
N GLY A 589 -13.68 3.97 1.68
CA GLY A 589 -15.05 4.06 2.18
C GLY A 589 -16.01 4.66 1.16
N CYS A 590 -17.31 4.44 1.34
CA CYS A 590 -18.33 5.07 0.49
C CYS A 590 -18.87 6.40 1.09
N LYS A 591 -18.10 7.04 1.99
CA LYS A 591 -18.47 8.29 2.68
C LYS A 591 -18.14 9.54 1.87
N THR A 592 -17.10 9.47 1.05
CA THR A 592 -16.69 10.53 0.11
C THR A 592 -17.53 10.46 -1.17
N ALA A 593 -17.59 11.56 -1.93
CA ALA A 593 -18.32 11.54 -3.20
C ALA A 593 -17.61 10.64 -4.22
N GLU A 594 -16.28 10.74 -4.27
CA GLU A 594 -15.37 9.98 -5.12
C GLU A 594 -15.37 8.49 -4.73
N GLY A 595 -15.27 8.18 -3.43
CA GLY A 595 -15.37 6.81 -2.93
C GLY A 595 -16.73 6.19 -3.19
N ASN A 596 -17.83 6.93 -3.05
CA ASN A 596 -19.17 6.45 -3.40
C ASN A 596 -19.32 6.20 -4.91
N GLN A 597 -18.74 7.06 -5.75
CA GLN A 597 -18.68 6.84 -7.20
C GLN A 597 -17.86 5.58 -7.53
N PHE A 598 -16.77 5.34 -6.82
CA PHE A 598 -15.98 4.12 -6.96
C PHE A 598 -16.78 2.87 -6.53
N CYS A 599 -17.35 2.87 -5.32
CA CYS A 599 -18.15 1.76 -4.78
C CYS A 599 -19.29 1.37 -5.72
N LYS A 600 -20.08 2.35 -6.21
CA LYS A 600 -21.26 2.10 -7.06
C LYS A 600 -20.91 1.88 -8.54
N GLY A 601 -19.82 2.47 -9.02
CA GLY A 601 -19.44 2.45 -10.43
C GLY A 601 -18.60 1.24 -10.84
N PHE A 602 -17.86 0.65 -9.90
CA PHE A 602 -16.87 -0.40 -10.17
C PHE A 602 -17.00 -1.62 -9.23
N ASP A 603 -18.17 -1.83 -8.63
CA ASP A 603 -18.46 -2.93 -7.71
C ASP A 603 -17.49 -3.04 -6.52
N GLY A 604 -16.88 -1.93 -6.13
CA GLY A 604 -15.99 -1.86 -4.96
C GLY A 604 -14.62 -2.50 -5.12
N ILE A 605 -14.20 -2.87 -6.34
CA ILE A 605 -12.83 -3.37 -6.60
C ILE A 605 -12.25 -2.81 -7.91
N GLY A 606 -11.00 -2.35 -7.84
CA GLY A 606 -10.25 -1.88 -8.99
C GLY A 606 -8.75 -1.93 -8.72
N ALA A 607 -7.93 -1.80 -9.76
CA ALA A 607 -6.51 -1.60 -9.59
C ALA A 607 -5.94 -0.62 -10.63
N ILE A 608 -4.93 0.11 -10.20
CA ILE A 608 -4.07 0.95 -11.03
C ILE A 608 -2.89 0.09 -11.47
N LEU A 609 -2.62 0.09 -12.78
CA LEU A 609 -1.60 -0.73 -13.41
C LEU A 609 -0.38 0.13 -13.75
N THR A 610 0.82 -0.43 -13.60
CA THR A 610 2.07 0.20 -14.06
C THR A 610 2.26 0.09 -15.58
N ARG A 611 1.60 -0.87 -16.22
CA ARG A 611 1.69 -1.14 -17.66
C ARG A 611 0.31 -1.52 -18.21
N PRO A 612 0.02 -1.24 -19.49
CA PRO A 612 -1.22 -1.69 -20.12
C PRO A 612 -1.35 -3.20 -20.04
N ASN A 613 -2.54 -3.68 -19.67
CA ASN A 613 -2.87 -5.09 -19.80
C ASN A 613 -3.19 -5.41 -21.26
N LEU A 614 -2.21 -5.97 -21.98
CA LEU A 614 -2.30 -6.32 -23.40
C LEU A 614 -3.15 -7.57 -23.70
N GLN A 615 -3.73 -8.22 -22.68
CA GLN A 615 -4.49 -9.47 -22.86
C GLN A 615 -6.02 -9.28 -22.95
N ASN A 616 -6.53 -8.06 -22.79
CA ASN A 616 -7.97 -7.78 -22.78
C ASN A 616 -8.49 -7.07 -24.06
N ASP A 617 -7.67 -7.00 -25.11
CA ASP A 617 -8.14 -6.64 -26.44
C ASP A 617 -8.52 -7.94 -27.18
N GLU A 618 -9.79 -8.33 -27.07
CA GLU A 618 -10.46 -9.13 -28.11
C GLU A 618 -10.68 -8.29 -29.37
#